data_AF-A0A1X0RHN3-F1
#
_entry.id   AF-A0A1X0RHN3-F1
#
_cell.length_a   1.000
_cell.length_b   1.000
_cell.length_c   1.000
_cell.angle_alpha   90.00
_cell.angle_beta   90.00
_cell.angle_gamma   90.00
#
_symmetry.space_group_name_H-M   'P 1'
#
loop_
_entity.id
_entity.type
_entity.pdbx_description
1 polymer ?
#
loop_
_entity_poly.entity_id
_entity_poly.type
_entity_poly.pdbx_seq_one_letter_code
_entity_poly.pdbx_strand_id
1 'polypeptide(L)'
;LKKHGFQIFFIDEYKASRCCPTRLNESLHTFRRIPNPRPYQREQHSTVVCHGLLRCTNLYYRPVMTASDGYRLWNRDVAACLICMHILRGFRRNSMVSHRF
;
A
#
# COMPACT_ATOMS: atom_id res chain seq x y z
N LEU A 1 6.46 -23.75 -5.45
CA LEU A 1 6.99 -23.06 -4.25
C LEU A 1 7.62 -24.03 -3.26
N LYS A 2 6.88 -24.72 -2.38
CA LYS A 2 7.51 -25.67 -1.42
C LYS A 2 8.26 -26.82 -2.10
N LYS A 3 7.68 -27.39 -3.16
CA LYS A 3 8.31 -28.42 -4.01
C LYS A 3 9.60 -27.95 -4.72
N HIS A 4 9.83 -26.64 -4.82
CA HIS A 4 11.00 -26.04 -5.45
C HIS A 4 11.97 -25.46 -4.40
N GLY A 5 11.82 -25.84 -3.12
CA GLY A 5 12.72 -25.40 -2.04
C GLY A 5 12.40 -24.03 -1.43
N PHE A 6 11.34 -23.34 -1.84
CA PHE A 6 10.97 -22.05 -1.26
C PHE A 6 10.27 -22.24 0.10
N GLN A 7 10.74 -21.52 1.12
CA GLN A 7 10.08 -21.41 2.42
C GLN A 7 8.83 -20.52 2.29
N ILE A 8 7.71 -21.01 2.82
CA ILE A 8 6.42 -20.31 2.80
C ILE A 8 6.08 -19.95 4.24
N PHE A 9 5.79 -18.67 4.47
CA PHE A 9 5.37 -18.14 5.75
C PHE A 9 3.94 -17.64 5.65
N PHE A 10 3.16 -17.87 6.70
CA PHE A 10 1.86 -17.21 6.84
C PHE A 10 2.12 -15.85 7.49
N ILE A 11 1.71 -14.78 6.82
CA ILE A 11 1.91 -13.41 7.28
C ILE A 11 0.53 -12.83 7.57
N ASP A 12 0.42 -12.10 8.67
CA ASP A 12 -0.76 -11.29 8.92
C ASP A 12 -0.72 -10.04 8.03
N GLU A 13 -1.61 -9.98 7.04
CA GLU A 13 -1.72 -8.86 6.10
C GLU A 13 -2.55 -7.70 6.67
N TYR A 14 -2.97 -7.78 7.94
CA TYR A 14 -3.87 -6.79 8.52
C TYR A 14 -3.35 -5.35 8.27
N LYS A 15 -4.19 -4.58 7.55
CA LYS A 15 -3.95 -3.17 7.15
C LYS A 15 -2.71 -2.90 6.29
N ALA A 16 -2.05 -3.90 5.72
CA ALA A 16 -0.83 -3.70 4.92
C ALA A 16 -1.02 -2.69 3.77
N SER A 17 -2.18 -2.68 3.12
CA SER A 17 -2.51 -1.74 2.03
C SER A 17 -2.75 -0.30 2.49
N ARG A 18 -2.84 -0.05 3.80
CA ARG A 18 -3.02 1.29 4.42
C ARG A 18 -1.71 1.81 5.05
N CYS A 19 -0.73 0.93 5.26
CA CYS A 19 0.54 1.28 5.87
C CYS A 19 1.53 1.84 4.84
N CYS A 20 2.17 2.97 5.17
CA CYS A 20 3.20 3.54 4.30
C CYS A 20 4.52 2.77 4.48
N PRO A 21 5.11 2.20 3.41
CA PRO A 21 6.35 1.43 3.51
C PRO A 21 7.53 2.17 4.15
N THR A 22 7.55 3.49 4.08
CA THR A 22 8.63 4.32 4.64
C THR A 22 8.63 4.38 6.16
N ARG A 23 7.44 4.37 6.80
CA ARG A 23 7.31 4.63 8.25
C ARG A 23 6.51 3.56 9.00
N LEU A 24 5.93 2.60 8.28
CA LEU A 24 5.13 1.50 8.82
C LEU A 24 3.89 1.94 9.62
N ASN A 25 3.40 3.16 9.35
CA ASN A 25 2.19 3.70 9.95
C ASN A 25 1.04 3.73 8.94
N GLU A 26 -0.20 3.57 9.42
CA GLU A 26 -1.44 3.72 8.65
C GLU A 26 -1.63 5.16 8.13
N SER A 27 -1.01 5.47 7.00
CA SER A 27 -0.98 6.83 6.44
C SER A 27 -1.27 6.87 4.93
N LEU A 28 -1.52 5.72 4.32
CA LEU A 28 -1.96 5.65 2.93
C LEU A 28 -3.47 5.76 2.83
N HIS A 29 -3.93 6.58 1.90
CA HIS A 29 -5.35 6.80 1.63
C HIS A 29 -5.60 6.96 0.12
N THR A 30 -6.80 6.58 -0.31
CA THR A 30 -7.28 6.86 -1.67
C THR A 30 -7.65 8.33 -1.80
N PHE A 31 -7.28 8.94 -2.92
CA PHE A 31 -7.53 10.38 -3.16
C PHE A 31 -8.02 10.65 -4.58
N ARG A 32 -7.56 9.88 -5.57
CA ARG A 32 -7.86 10.13 -6.97
C ARG A 32 -9.24 9.58 -7.35
N ARG A 33 -10.05 10.41 -8.00
CA ARG A 33 -11.25 9.98 -8.72
C ARG A 33 -10.96 9.96 -10.21
N ILE A 34 -11.51 8.97 -10.91
CA ILE A 34 -11.38 8.82 -12.37
C ILE A 34 -12.77 8.66 -12.99
N PRO A 35 -12.96 9.00 -14.27
CA PRO A 35 -14.18 8.64 -14.98
C PRO A 35 -14.44 7.14 -14.85
N ASN A 36 -15.70 6.76 -14.69
CA ASN A 36 -16.04 5.36 -14.51
C ASN A 36 -15.54 4.53 -15.71
N PRO A 37 -14.68 3.52 -15.49
CA PRO A 37 -14.14 2.71 -16.57
C PRO A 37 -15.23 1.99 -17.37
N ARG A 38 -16.41 1.78 -16.77
CA ARG A 38 -17.56 1.12 -17.39
C ARG A 38 -18.46 2.17 -18.05
N PRO A 39 -18.44 2.32 -19.40
CA PRO A 39 -19.13 3.41 -20.08
C PRO A 39 -20.63 3.43 -19.81
N TYR A 40 -21.27 2.26 -19.80
CA TYR A 40 -22.70 2.09 -19.52
C TYR A 40 -23.11 2.49 -18.09
N GLN A 41 -22.16 2.61 -17.15
CA GLN A 41 -22.44 3.06 -15.78
C GLN A 41 -22.18 4.55 -15.58
N ARG A 42 -21.67 5.27 -16.60
CA ARG A 42 -21.30 6.69 -16.46
C ARG A 42 -22.51 7.60 -16.28
N GLU A 43 -23.67 7.23 -16.79
CA GLU A 43 -24.90 8.02 -16.63
C GLU A 43 -25.32 8.13 -15.17
N GLN A 44 -25.29 7.03 -14.42
CA GLN A 44 -25.63 7.00 -12.99
C GLN A 44 -24.42 7.27 -12.07
N HIS A 45 -23.24 6.81 -12.48
CA HIS A 45 -22.01 6.90 -11.71
C HIS A 45 -20.87 7.39 -12.60
N SER A 46 -20.80 8.72 -12.80
CA SER A 46 -19.86 9.35 -13.72
C SER A 46 -18.39 9.18 -13.33
N THR A 47 -18.08 9.19 -12.02
CA THR A 47 -16.73 9.02 -11.49
C THR A 47 -16.66 7.98 -10.37
N VAL A 48 -15.54 7.26 -10.33
CA VAL A 48 -15.24 6.25 -9.30
C VAL A 48 -13.91 6.57 -8.62
N VAL A 49 -13.76 6.09 -7.38
CA VAL A 49 -12.49 6.20 -6.66
C VAL A 49 -11.48 5.24 -7.28
N CYS A 50 -10.28 5.75 -7.61
CA CYS A 50 -9.16 4.93 -8.04
C CYS A 50 -8.53 4.27 -6.81
N HIS A 51 -8.79 2.98 -6.62
CA HIS A 51 -8.27 2.24 -5.48
C HIS A 51 -6.78 1.88 -5.61
N GLY A 52 -6.27 1.70 -6.83
CA GLY A 52 -4.89 1.28 -7.08
C GLY A 52 -3.82 2.32 -6.76
N LEU A 53 -4.19 3.60 -6.64
CA LEU A 53 -3.25 4.70 -6.36
C LEU A 53 -3.55 5.33 -4.99
N LEU A 54 -2.53 5.34 -4.14
CA LEU A 54 -2.59 5.83 -2.77
C LEU A 54 -1.67 7.02 -2.58
N ARG A 55 -2.08 7.94 -1.71
CA ARG A 55 -1.27 9.08 -1.25
C ARG A 55 -0.89 8.83 0.20
N CYS A 56 0.35 9.14 0.56
CA CYS A 56 0.79 9.16 1.95
C CYS A 56 0.51 10.54 2.56
N THR A 57 -0.32 10.65 3.60
CA THR A 57 -0.63 11.93 4.28
C THR A 57 0.49 12.43 5.18
N ASN A 58 1.51 11.62 5.44
CA ASN A 58 2.52 11.97 6.43
C ASN A 58 3.39 13.16 5.97
N LEU A 59 3.22 14.31 6.64
CA LEU A 59 3.80 15.60 6.27
C LEU A 59 5.33 15.69 6.40
N TYR A 60 5.96 14.76 7.13
CA TYR A 60 7.41 14.79 7.38
C TYR A 60 8.27 14.41 6.15
N TYR A 61 7.67 13.82 5.11
CA TYR A 61 8.37 13.44 3.87
C TYR A 61 7.74 14.09 2.63
N ARG A 62 7.45 15.40 2.71
CA ARG A 62 7.18 16.20 1.51
C ARG A 62 8.40 16.05 0.57
N PRO A 63 8.29 15.42 -0.61
CA PRO A 63 9.44 15.35 -1.50
C PRO A 63 9.83 16.78 -1.89
N VAL A 64 11.12 17.09 -1.85
CA VAL A 64 11.68 18.38 -2.30
C VAL A 64 11.50 18.57 -3.81
N MET A 65 11.00 17.58 -4.56
CA MET A 65 10.78 17.69 -6.00
C MET A 65 9.37 18.17 -6.34
N THR A 66 9.28 19.49 -6.55
CA THR A 66 8.58 20.20 -7.63
C THR A 66 7.63 19.38 -8.52
N ALA A 67 6.49 19.00 -7.97
CA ALA A 67 5.22 18.91 -8.67
C ALA A 67 4.14 19.29 -7.64
N SER A 68 3.10 20.00 -8.08
CA SER A 68 2.12 20.72 -7.25
C SER A 68 1.50 19.95 -6.06
N ASP A 69 1.60 18.63 -6.03
CA ASP A 69 1.21 17.77 -4.91
C ASP A 69 2.45 17.16 -4.25
N GLY A 70 3.07 17.86 -3.30
CA GLY A 70 4.25 17.42 -2.54
C GLY A 70 4.03 16.19 -1.63
N TYR A 71 3.34 15.16 -2.07
CA TYR A 71 3.06 13.95 -1.29
C TYR A 71 3.59 12.73 -2.03
N ARG A 72 4.12 11.76 -1.28
CA ARG A 72 4.58 10.51 -1.87
C ARG A 72 3.40 9.64 -2.27
N LEU A 73 3.36 9.25 -3.54
CA LEU A 73 2.35 8.36 -4.10
C LEU A 73 2.86 6.92 -4.11
N TRP A 74 1.92 5.98 -3.94
CA TRP A 74 2.19 4.56 -3.95
C TRP A 74 1.14 3.82 -4.76
N ASN A 75 1.57 2.86 -5.57
CA ASN A 75 0.68 1.81 -6.04
C ASN A 75 0.28 0.94 -4.82
N ARG A 76 -1.01 0.60 -4.70
CA ARG A 76 -1.56 -0.15 -3.56
C ARG A 76 -0.89 -1.51 -3.37
N ASP A 77 -0.71 -2.25 -4.45
CA ASP A 77 -0.15 -3.59 -4.42
C ASP A 77 1.34 -3.55 -4.09
N VAL A 78 2.07 -2.61 -4.68
CA VAL A 78 3.48 -2.37 -4.33
C VAL A 78 3.65 -2.02 -2.86
N ALA A 79 2.78 -1.16 -2.31
CA ALA A 79 2.81 -0.83 -0.89
C ALA A 79 2.57 -2.07 -0.01
N ALA A 80 1.53 -2.85 -0.31
CA ALA A 80 1.23 -4.08 0.42
C ALA A 80 2.39 -5.09 0.35
N CYS A 81 2.96 -5.34 -0.83
CA CYS A 81 4.12 -6.21 -1.00
C CYS A 81 5.33 -5.74 -0.17
N LEU A 82 5.61 -4.43 -0.14
CA LEU A 82 6.72 -3.90 0.64
C LEU A 82 6.51 -4.07 2.16
N ILE A 83 5.27 -3.92 2.64
CA ILE A 83 4.92 -4.18 4.04
C ILE A 83 5.08 -5.67 4.37
N CYS A 84 4.56 -6.57 3.53
CA CYS A 84 4.74 -8.02 3.71
C CYS A 84 6.24 -8.40 3.74
N MET A 85 7.05 -7.82 2.86
CA MET A 85 8.50 -8.02 2.85
C MET A 85 9.17 -7.48 4.11
N HIS A 86 8.70 -6.35 4.64
CA HIS A 86 9.19 -5.81 5.90
C HIS A 86 8.90 -6.77 7.06
N ILE A 87 7.66 -7.26 7.16
CA ILE A 87 7.23 -8.22 8.18
C ILE A 87 8.05 -9.52 8.06
N LEU A 88 8.20 -10.08 6.86
CA LEU A 88 9.03 -11.27 6.60
C LEU A 88 10.49 -11.09 7.04
N ARG A 89 11.07 -9.90 6.81
CA ARG A 89 12.43 -9.59 7.27
C ARG A 89 12.51 -9.51 8.80
N GLY A 90 11.47 -9.00 9.46
CA GLY A 90 11.34 -9.03 10.92
C GLY A 90 11.31 -10.47 11.46
N PHE A 91 10.50 -11.34 10.86
CA PHE A 91 10.44 -12.77 11.21
C PHE A 91 11.80 -13.46 11.07
N ARG A 92 12.53 -13.21 9.99
CA ARG A 92 13.86 -13.80 9.75
C ARG A 92 14.92 -13.35 10.76
N ARG A 93 14.80 -12.15 11.31
CA ARG A 93 15.78 -11.60 12.27
C ARG A 93 15.55 -12.04 13.70
N ASN A 94 14.29 -12.18 14.12
CA ASN A 94 13.94 -12.29 15.53
C ASN A 94 13.26 -13.62 15.93
N SER A 95 12.93 -14.52 15.00
CA SER A 95 12.18 -15.78 15.28
C SER A 95 10.87 -15.59 16.06
N MET A 96 10.37 -14.35 16.19
CA MET A 96 9.17 -14.00 16.93
C MET A 96 8.08 -13.53 15.99
N VAL A 97 6.85 -13.93 16.32
CA VAL A 97 5.62 -13.47 15.67
C VAL A 97 5.51 -11.96 15.80
N SER A 98 5.44 -11.27 14.67
CA SER A 98 5.25 -9.82 14.63
C SER A 98 4.03 -9.44 15.48
N HIS A 99 4.25 -8.57 16.47
CA HIS A 99 3.14 -7.98 17.22
C HIS A 99 2.26 -7.19 16.25
N ARG A 100 0.94 -7.31 16.43
CA ARG A 100 -0.09 -6.71 15.55
C ARG A 100 0.10 -5.18 15.44
N PHE A 101 0.03 -4.67 14.22
CA PHE A 101 0.01 -3.23 13.91
C PHE A 101 -1.41 -2.70 13.78
#